data_AF-A0AA39G5F0-F1
#
_entry.id   AF-A0AA39G5F0-F1
#
_cell.length_a   1.000
_cell.length_b   1.000
_cell.length_c   1.000
_cell.angle_alpha   90.00
_cell.angle_beta   90.00
_cell.angle_gamma   90.00
#
_symmetry.space_group_name_H-M   'P 1'
#
loop_
_entity.id
_entity.type
_entity.pdbx_description
1 polymer ?
#
loop_
_entity_poly.entity_id
_entity_poly.type
_entity_poly.pdbx_seq_one_letter_code
_entity_poly.pdbx_strand_id
1 'polypeptide(L)'
;MDEIWFRLSNQLEVLQIKSCGMTQQIYQLLMSWLSHGQQLLGNLSNEQYNQYIKNFGTLLLIWYQRALEQIQYQYYCAQINLRDVYRQLGSLCSGEVIFSVNKRDVAVCMVGITIGGFIGYGIGRKWRQYTNRIQCMKAIICHHYIGAEGVSIIDDAEMPTLRRSNDVLVQVKATSVNIIDVKICSGYSRAYRKLLNSGQQKELPVVLGRDCAGIVVDIGRNVTSFDVGDEVFLAIPSWAPGTMTEYLVVTESQLAKKPKLISFEASACLPYSGCIAWNALVNESGIEEGNAKGRRVLIYGGTTPVGCILIQLVKLWGGHVTTVCKIDAAKVIKALGADDIIPVQDLNVIEDLEFYDKFHSIFYTGDQFMDHHILKKRLMPYGTFVSTAPKYLVSDSLGFVSGSIFAGYVRIKLLFQYVFGYPNNQWNDGACIKSEYLEILRELVDADQLQSVVGAAFRPNHIEQALCHVTSSDAIGSTIIKFQ
;
A
#
# COMPACT_ATOMS: atom_id res chain seq x y z
N MET A 1 -51.68 45.09 34.70
CA MET A 1 -50.39 44.91 34.00
C MET A 1 -49.22 44.71 34.96
N ASP A 2 -49.31 45.16 36.22
CA ASP A 2 -48.15 45.18 37.13
C ASP A 2 -47.77 43.82 37.73
N GLU A 3 -48.72 42.90 37.94
CA GLU A 3 -48.42 41.59 38.55
C GLU A 3 -47.64 40.65 37.60
N ILE A 4 -47.91 40.76 36.30
CA ILE A 4 -47.22 39.99 35.26
C ILE A 4 -45.79 40.53 35.09
N TRP A 5 -45.64 41.86 35.05
CA TRP A 5 -44.33 42.51 34.99
C TRP A 5 -43.48 42.20 36.23
N PHE A 6 -44.09 42.20 37.41
CA PHE A 6 -43.43 41.83 38.67
C PHE A 6 -42.94 40.38 38.66
N ARG A 7 -43.77 39.42 38.22
CA ARG A 7 -43.36 38.00 38.14
C ARG A 7 -42.28 37.76 37.08
N LEU A 8 -42.32 38.48 35.97
CA LEU A 8 -41.36 38.34 34.86
C LEU A 8 -40.00 38.97 35.22
N SER A 9 -39.99 40.13 35.89
CA SER A 9 -38.79 40.72 36.48
C SER A 9 -38.17 39.77 37.51
N ASN A 10 -38.98 39.18 38.38
CA ASN A 10 -38.50 38.27 39.42
C ASN A 10 -37.92 36.97 38.83
N GLN A 11 -38.50 36.43 37.75
CA GLN A 11 -37.92 35.25 37.07
C GLN A 11 -36.64 35.56 36.28
N LEU A 12 -36.55 36.74 35.67
CA LEU A 12 -35.32 37.21 35.02
C LEU A 12 -34.21 37.47 36.02
N GLU A 13 -34.52 38.07 37.18
CA GLU A 13 -33.57 38.25 38.27
C GLU A 13 -33.10 36.91 38.82
N VAL A 14 -33.99 35.93 39.02
CA VAL A 14 -33.60 34.57 39.46
C VAL A 14 -32.68 33.89 38.43
N LEU A 15 -32.95 34.05 37.13
CA LEU A 15 -32.09 33.53 36.06
C LEU A 15 -30.75 34.27 35.96
N GLN A 16 -30.75 35.59 36.12
CA GLN A 16 -29.53 36.39 36.18
C GLN A 16 -28.69 36.07 37.41
N ILE A 17 -29.30 35.84 38.57
CA ILE A 17 -28.60 35.43 39.80
C ILE A 17 -28.00 34.03 39.62
N LYS A 18 -28.73 33.11 38.98
CA LYS A 18 -28.22 31.76 38.67
C LYS A 18 -27.10 31.78 37.62
N SER A 19 -27.23 32.58 36.57
CA SER A 19 -26.20 32.70 35.53
C SER A 19 -24.97 33.42 36.06
N CYS A 20 -25.15 34.49 36.84
CA CYS A 20 -24.10 35.21 37.53
C CYS A 20 -23.35 34.30 38.52
N GLY A 21 -24.08 33.51 39.30
CA GLY A 21 -23.51 32.50 40.20
C GLY A 21 -22.68 31.45 39.47
N MET A 22 -23.14 30.96 38.32
CA MET A 22 -22.37 30.03 37.49
C MET A 22 -21.13 30.70 36.87
N THR A 23 -21.25 31.91 36.33
CA THR A 23 -20.09 32.65 35.79
C THR A 23 -19.07 32.95 36.88
N GLN A 24 -19.50 33.22 38.12
CA GLN A 24 -18.62 33.50 39.23
C GLN A 24 -17.92 32.23 39.73
N GLN A 25 -18.59 31.07 39.72
CA GLN A 25 -17.97 29.78 39.99
C GLN A 25 -16.96 29.37 38.91
N ILE A 26 -17.28 29.59 37.64
CA ILE A 26 -16.37 29.34 36.52
C ILE A 26 -15.17 30.29 36.58
N TYR A 27 -15.39 31.55 36.92
CA TYR A 27 -14.31 32.53 37.10
C TYR A 27 -13.39 32.15 38.26
N GLN A 28 -13.94 31.71 39.40
CA GLN A 28 -13.13 31.22 40.53
C GLN A 28 -12.30 29.99 40.18
N LEU A 29 -12.87 29.05 39.40
CA LEU A 29 -12.16 27.89 38.88
C LEU A 29 -11.02 28.30 37.93
N LEU A 30 -11.29 29.18 36.98
CA LEU A 30 -10.29 29.68 36.04
C LEU A 30 -9.15 30.41 36.74
N MET A 31 -9.44 31.24 37.74
CA MET A 31 -8.43 31.94 38.52
C MET A 31 -7.61 30.99 39.41
N SER A 32 -8.23 29.94 39.95
CA SER A 32 -7.51 28.87 40.67
C SER A 32 -6.56 28.09 39.75
N TRP A 33 -6.97 27.86 38.50
CA TRP A 33 -6.14 27.18 37.51
C TRP A 33 -4.98 28.06 37.04
N LEU A 34 -5.23 29.35 36.82
CA LEU A 34 -4.21 30.31 36.44
C LEU A 34 -3.14 30.46 37.53
N SER A 35 -3.54 30.50 38.80
CA SER A 35 -2.59 30.59 39.92
C SER A 35 -1.75 29.32 40.10
N HIS A 36 -2.35 28.12 39.93
CA HIS A 36 -1.61 26.86 39.94
C HIS A 36 -0.65 26.75 38.74
N GLY A 37 -1.07 27.19 37.55
CA GLY A 37 -0.21 27.25 36.37
C GLY A 37 0.98 28.20 36.56
N GLN A 38 0.75 29.36 37.18
CA GLN A 38 1.80 30.33 37.52
C GLN A 38 2.77 29.81 38.58
N GLN A 39 2.30 29.09 39.61
CA GLN A 39 3.18 28.41 40.57
C GLN A 39 4.04 27.34 39.91
N LEU A 40 3.47 26.55 38.99
CA LEU A 40 4.22 25.54 38.23
C LEU A 40 5.27 26.19 37.31
N LEU A 41 4.95 27.32 36.68
CA LEU A 41 5.88 28.09 35.85
C LEU A 41 6.99 28.78 36.68
N GLY A 42 6.67 29.31 37.85
CA GLY A 42 7.65 29.92 38.76
C GLY A 42 8.62 28.90 39.37
N ASN A 43 8.16 27.67 39.61
CA ASN A 43 9.04 26.59 40.07
C ASN A 43 10.00 26.09 38.98
N LEU A 44 9.73 26.37 37.71
CA LEU A 44 10.62 26.05 36.57
C LEU A 44 11.73 27.10 36.38
N SER A 45 11.60 28.32 36.91
CA SER A 45 12.56 29.41 36.70
C SER A 45 13.69 29.48 37.73
N ASN A 46 13.68 28.62 38.76
CA ASN A 46 14.79 28.53 39.73
C ASN A 46 15.82 27.49 39.27
N GLU A 47 17.09 27.89 39.25
CA GLU A 47 18.25 27.26 38.57
C GLU A 47 18.74 25.90 39.12
N GLN A 48 17.92 25.16 39.87
CA GLN A 48 18.23 23.77 40.20
C GLN A 48 17.02 22.92 39.85
N TYR A 49 17.13 22.08 38.81
CA TYR A 49 16.74 20.66 38.81
C TYR A 49 16.50 20.10 37.38
N ASN A 50 17.47 19.34 36.86
CA ASN A 50 17.29 18.46 35.69
C ASN A 50 16.39 17.23 35.97
N GLN A 51 15.99 16.99 37.23
CA GLN A 51 15.12 15.88 37.62
C GLN A 51 13.62 16.21 37.53
N TYR A 52 13.23 17.49 37.50
CA TYR A 52 11.82 17.90 37.47
C TYR A 52 11.19 17.90 36.07
N ILE A 53 11.99 17.98 34.99
CA ILE A 53 11.46 17.99 33.61
C ILE A 53 10.78 16.66 33.24
N LYS A 54 11.27 15.52 33.76
CA LYS A 54 10.61 14.21 33.57
C LYS A 54 9.29 14.10 34.34
N ASN A 55 9.18 14.76 35.50
CA ASN A 55 7.96 14.77 36.31
C ASN A 55 6.95 15.84 35.88
N PHE A 56 7.38 16.83 35.10
CA PHE A 56 6.49 17.87 34.58
C PHE A 56 5.42 17.27 33.66
N GLY A 57 5.81 16.35 32.76
CA GLY A 57 4.87 15.68 31.87
C GLY A 57 3.80 14.87 32.61
N THR A 58 4.18 14.14 33.66
CA THR A 58 3.24 13.36 34.49
C THR A 58 2.38 14.24 35.38
N LEU A 59 2.93 15.32 35.95
CA LEU A 59 2.16 16.29 36.73
C LEU A 59 1.13 17.04 35.89
N LEU A 60 1.47 17.38 34.65
CA LEU A 60 0.57 18.04 33.71
C LEU A 60 -0.54 17.09 33.24
N LEU A 61 -0.22 15.81 33.05
CA LEU A 61 -1.20 14.75 32.76
C LEU A 61 -2.16 14.51 33.93
N ILE A 62 -1.65 14.42 35.16
CA ILE A 62 -2.48 14.25 36.37
C ILE A 62 -3.37 15.48 36.60
N TRP A 63 -2.82 16.69 36.35
CA TRP A 63 -3.59 17.93 36.44
C TRP A 63 -4.70 17.98 35.38
N TYR A 64 -4.39 17.63 34.13
CA TYR A 64 -5.35 17.58 33.04
C TYR A 64 -6.46 16.55 33.31
N GLN A 65 -6.10 15.38 33.81
CA GLN A 65 -7.06 14.32 34.14
C GLN A 65 -7.98 14.74 35.31
N ARG A 66 -7.45 15.37 36.36
CA ARG A 66 -8.26 15.90 37.47
C ARG A 66 -9.18 17.05 37.02
N ALA A 67 -8.72 17.90 36.11
CA ALA A 67 -9.53 18.96 35.53
C ALA A 67 -10.72 18.40 34.73
N LEU A 68 -10.49 17.34 33.94
CA LEU A 68 -11.55 16.63 33.22
C LEU A 68 -12.53 15.95 34.17
N GLU A 69 -12.07 15.29 35.23
CA GLU A 69 -12.93 14.66 36.24
C GLU A 69 -13.79 15.68 36.99
N GLN A 70 -13.26 16.86 37.33
CA GLN A 70 -14.04 17.94 37.95
C GLN A 70 -15.10 18.51 37.01
N ILE A 71 -14.78 18.70 35.73
CA ILE A 71 -15.75 19.12 34.72
C ILE A 71 -16.84 18.06 34.55
N GLN A 72 -16.45 16.78 34.48
CA GLN A 72 -17.38 15.67 34.31
C GLN A 72 -18.29 15.51 35.53
N TYR A 73 -17.78 15.68 36.75
CA TYR A 73 -18.57 15.68 37.98
C TYR A 73 -19.59 16.83 38.01
N GLN A 74 -19.18 18.05 37.66
CA GLN A 74 -20.10 19.19 37.58
C GLN A 74 -21.15 19.03 36.47
N TYR A 75 -20.78 18.43 35.34
CA TYR A 75 -21.72 18.08 34.27
C TYR A 75 -22.74 17.03 34.70
N TYR A 76 -22.33 16.00 35.46
CA TYR A 76 -23.22 14.97 35.99
C TYR A 76 -24.15 15.48 37.11
N CYS A 77 -23.68 16.40 37.95
CA CYS A 77 -24.50 17.02 38.99
C CYS A 77 -25.47 18.08 38.42
N ALA A 78 -25.11 18.72 37.31
CA ALA A 78 -26.01 19.58 36.56
C ALA A 78 -26.98 18.71 35.75
N GLN A 79 -28.04 18.19 36.38
CA GLN A 79 -29.19 17.62 35.67
C GLN A 79 -29.88 18.71 34.84
N ILE A 80 -29.27 19.09 33.71
CA ILE A 80 -29.86 20.00 32.74
C ILE A 80 -30.89 19.18 31.97
N ASN A 81 -32.13 19.22 32.46
CA ASN A 81 -33.26 18.68 31.73
C ASN A 81 -33.48 19.54 30.49
N LEU A 82 -32.91 19.12 29.35
CA LEU A 82 -33.01 19.79 28.05
C LEU A 82 -34.45 20.14 27.67
N ARG A 83 -35.42 19.37 28.17
CA ARG A 83 -36.85 19.59 27.97
C ARG A 83 -37.40 20.83 28.69
N ASP A 84 -36.85 21.17 29.86
CA ASP A 84 -37.26 22.34 30.64
C ASP A 84 -36.62 23.63 30.09
N VAL A 85 -35.37 23.54 29.61
CA VAL A 85 -34.71 24.66 28.89
C VAL A 85 -35.44 24.97 27.58
N TYR A 86 -35.86 23.93 26.83
CA TYR A 86 -36.65 24.11 25.60
C TYR A 86 -38.04 24.68 25.87
N ARG A 87 -38.70 24.29 26.98
CA ARG A 87 -40.00 24.86 27.39
C ARG A 87 -39.87 26.33 27.79
N GLN A 88 -38.82 26.69 28.53
CA GLN A 88 -38.59 28.07 28.96
C GLN A 88 -38.25 28.98 27.76
N LEU A 89 -37.41 28.52 26.84
CA LEU A 89 -37.12 29.23 25.58
C LEU A 89 -38.36 29.33 24.67
N GLY A 90 -39.17 28.27 24.59
CA GLY A 90 -40.45 28.29 23.86
C GLY A 90 -41.44 29.31 24.44
N SER A 91 -41.54 29.42 25.77
CA SER A 91 -42.42 30.38 26.43
C SER A 91 -41.98 31.84 26.28
N LEU A 92 -40.67 32.09 26.13
CA LEU A 92 -40.09 33.41 25.84
C LEU A 92 -40.38 33.85 24.41
N CYS A 93 -40.49 32.92 23.46
CA CYS A 93 -40.77 33.22 22.06
C CYS A 93 -42.27 33.28 21.71
N SER A 94 -43.17 32.77 22.57
CA SER A 94 -44.60 32.66 22.26
C SER A 94 -45.51 33.71 22.95
N GLY A 95 -44.97 34.58 23.81
CA GLY A 95 -45.72 35.68 24.43
C GLY A 95 -45.36 37.02 23.76
N GLU A 96 -46.29 38.00 23.80
CA GLU A 96 -46.20 39.35 23.21
C GLU A 96 -45.05 40.24 23.77
N VAL A 97 -43.82 39.73 23.83
CA VAL A 97 -42.63 40.37 24.42
C VAL A 97 -41.64 40.83 23.34
N ILE A 98 -41.93 40.58 22.05
CA ILE A 98 -41.04 40.96 20.93
C ILE A 98 -40.94 42.50 20.75
N PHE A 99 -41.77 43.31 21.41
CA PHE A 99 -41.79 44.76 21.19
C PHE A 99 -40.90 45.64 22.09
N SER A 100 -40.13 45.08 23.04
CA SER A 100 -39.20 45.90 23.85
C SER A 100 -37.74 45.43 23.86
N VAL A 101 -37.38 44.43 23.06
CA VAL A 101 -35.99 43.97 23.00
C VAL A 101 -35.23 44.79 21.95
N ASN A 102 -34.15 45.43 22.38
CA ASN A 102 -33.33 46.28 21.53
C ASN A 102 -32.76 45.45 20.36
N LYS A 103 -32.89 45.95 19.11
CA LYS A 103 -32.50 45.19 17.90
C LYS A 103 -31.04 44.73 17.92
N ARG A 104 -30.18 45.44 18.66
CA ARG A 104 -28.76 45.09 18.84
C ARG A 104 -28.57 43.83 19.67
N ASP A 105 -29.36 43.65 20.73
CA ASP A 105 -29.22 42.51 21.65
C ASP A 105 -29.70 41.22 20.99
N VAL A 106 -30.79 41.30 20.22
CA VAL A 106 -31.27 40.19 19.38
C VAL A 106 -30.24 39.83 18.31
N ALA A 107 -29.60 40.82 17.68
CA ALA A 107 -28.56 40.58 16.69
C ALA A 107 -27.32 39.90 17.29
N VAL A 108 -26.87 40.32 18.47
CA VAL A 108 -25.73 39.70 19.16
C VAL A 108 -26.03 38.25 19.54
N CYS A 109 -27.23 37.95 20.04
CA CYS A 109 -27.64 36.57 20.33
C CYS A 109 -27.70 35.69 19.08
N MET A 110 -28.24 36.21 17.97
CA MET A 110 -28.30 35.47 16.70
C MET A 110 -26.90 35.21 16.12
N VAL A 111 -25.99 36.18 16.23
CA VAL A 111 -24.57 36.01 15.85
C VAL A 111 -23.88 34.98 16.74
N GLY A 112 -24.12 34.99 18.05
CA GLY A 112 -23.59 33.99 18.97
C GLY A 112 -24.08 32.57 18.66
N ILE A 113 -25.36 32.39 18.38
CA ILE A 113 -25.96 31.08 18.04
C ILE A 113 -25.43 30.58 16.69
N THR A 114 -25.29 31.45 15.70
CA THR A 114 -24.73 31.07 14.39
C THR A 114 -23.28 30.68 14.49
N ILE A 115 -22.43 31.50 15.13
CA ILE A 115 -20.99 31.18 15.31
C ILE A 115 -20.83 29.91 16.15
N GLY A 116 -21.53 29.80 17.28
CA GLY A 116 -21.51 28.61 18.14
C GLY A 116 -22.02 27.37 17.43
N GLY A 117 -23.06 27.49 16.60
CA GLY A 117 -23.59 26.44 15.76
C GLY A 117 -22.59 25.98 14.69
N PHE A 118 -21.89 26.91 14.02
CA PHE A 118 -20.86 26.58 13.04
C PHE A 118 -19.64 25.92 13.68
N ILE A 119 -19.19 26.41 14.83
CA ILE A 119 -18.08 25.82 15.59
C ILE A 119 -18.49 24.42 16.09
N GLY A 120 -19.67 24.30 16.68
CA GLY A 120 -20.23 23.02 17.15
C GLY A 120 -20.43 22.02 16.02
N TYR A 121 -20.88 22.46 14.85
CA TYR A 121 -20.99 21.63 13.65
C TYR A 121 -19.61 21.20 13.11
N GLY A 122 -18.62 22.10 13.14
CA GLY A 122 -17.24 21.79 12.74
C GLY A 122 -16.58 20.78 13.67
N ILE A 123 -16.74 20.94 14.99
CA ILE A 123 -16.30 19.98 16.00
C ILE A 123 -17.08 18.66 15.82
N GLY A 124 -18.40 18.72 15.66
CA GLY A 124 -19.27 17.57 15.44
C GLY A 124 -18.92 16.76 14.19
N ARG A 125 -18.53 17.40 13.07
CA ARG A 125 -18.04 16.69 11.88
C ARG A 125 -16.68 16.03 12.11
N LYS A 126 -15.81 16.62 12.93
CA LYS A 126 -14.51 16.01 13.30
C LYS A 126 -14.66 14.90 14.36
N TRP A 127 -15.64 15.03 15.27
CA TRP A 127 -15.93 14.09 16.35
C TRP A 127 -16.91 12.98 15.97
N ARG A 128 -17.59 13.11 14.82
CA ARG A 128 -18.20 11.97 14.15
C ARG A 128 -17.07 11.07 13.66
N GLN A 129 -16.45 10.37 14.61
CA GLN A 129 -15.71 9.17 14.37
C GLN A 129 -16.65 8.32 13.52
N TYR A 130 -16.27 8.13 12.26
CA TYR A 130 -16.80 7.02 11.50
C TYR A 130 -16.50 5.79 12.33
N THR A 131 -17.52 5.28 13.02
CA THR A 131 -17.55 3.89 13.47
C THR A 131 -17.69 3.03 12.22
N ASN A 132 -16.70 3.11 11.34
CA ASN A 132 -16.45 2.02 10.41
C ASN A 132 -16.15 0.84 11.33
N ARG A 133 -17.01 -0.19 11.28
CA ARG A 133 -16.59 -1.50 11.71
C ARG A 133 -15.31 -1.77 10.93
N ILE A 134 -14.16 -1.75 11.60
CA ILE A 134 -12.89 -2.09 10.98
C ILE A 134 -13.07 -3.55 10.56
N GLN A 135 -13.29 -3.77 9.27
CA GLN A 135 -13.25 -5.10 8.71
C GLN A 135 -11.77 -5.48 8.70
N CYS A 136 -11.46 -6.52 9.45
CA CYS A 136 -10.14 -7.12 9.42
C CYS A 136 -10.10 -8.18 8.32
N MET A 137 -8.92 -8.39 7.76
CA MET A 137 -8.65 -9.39 6.75
C MET A 137 -7.32 -10.06 7.02
N LYS A 138 -7.09 -11.20 6.35
CA LYS A 138 -5.79 -11.86 6.40
C LYS A 138 -4.78 -11.21 5.47
N ALA A 139 -3.54 -11.15 5.92
CA ALA A 139 -2.41 -10.69 5.12
C ALA A 139 -1.13 -11.40 5.53
N ILE A 140 -0.24 -11.62 4.57
CA ILE A 140 1.12 -12.08 4.81
C ILE A 140 2.02 -10.86 4.81
N ILE A 141 2.70 -10.66 5.93
CA ILE A 141 3.49 -9.46 6.18
C ILE A 141 4.91 -9.79 6.58
N CYS A 142 5.81 -8.86 6.28
CA CYS A 142 7.16 -8.79 6.82
C CYS A 142 7.17 -7.79 7.99
N HIS A 143 7.44 -8.28 9.20
CA HIS A 143 7.54 -7.46 10.42
C HIS A 143 8.88 -6.75 10.53
N HIS A 144 9.94 -7.41 10.08
CA HIS A 144 11.32 -6.98 10.25
C HIS A 144 12.13 -7.36 9.02
N TYR A 145 13.09 -6.50 8.65
CA TYR A 145 13.97 -6.73 7.51
C TYR A 145 15.11 -7.70 7.83
N ILE A 146 14.77 -8.91 8.26
CA ILE A 146 15.71 -9.99 8.61
C ILE A 146 15.63 -11.18 7.62
N GLY A 147 15.03 -10.96 6.46
CA GLY A 147 14.80 -12.02 5.47
C GLY A 147 13.51 -12.80 5.74
N ALA A 148 13.46 -14.05 5.27
CA ALA A 148 12.26 -14.90 5.32
C ALA A 148 11.75 -15.15 6.75
N GLU A 149 12.63 -15.14 7.75
CA GLU A 149 12.28 -15.30 9.18
C GLU A 149 11.40 -14.16 9.72
N GLY A 150 11.41 -13.00 9.06
CA GLY A 150 10.58 -11.85 9.43
C GLY A 150 9.16 -11.92 8.91
N VAL A 151 8.76 -13.01 8.22
CA VAL A 151 7.47 -13.14 7.55
C VAL A 151 6.48 -13.92 8.40
N SER A 152 5.26 -13.41 8.52
CA SER A 152 4.17 -14.11 9.20
C SER A 152 2.82 -13.82 8.53
N ILE A 153 1.82 -14.64 8.86
CA ILE A 153 0.42 -14.34 8.55
C ILE A 153 -0.23 -13.61 9.74
N ILE A 154 -0.98 -12.57 9.43
CA ILE A 154 -1.86 -11.88 10.38
C ILE A 154 -3.31 -11.99 9.92
N ASP A 155 -4.23 -12.00 10.88
CA ASP A 155 -5.68 -12.09 10.64
C ASP A 155 -6.41 -10.76 10.93
N ASP A 156 -5.68 -9.74 11.38
CA ASP A 156 -6.20 -8.45 11.86
C ASP A 156 -5.75 -7.25 10.99
N ALA A 157 -5.35 -7.50 9.73
CA ALA A 157 -5.01 -6.42 8.81
C ALA A 157 -6.25 -5.58 8.47
N GLU A 158 -6.12 -4.25 8.47
CA GLU A 158 -7.23 -3.36 8.10
C GLU A 158 -7.62 -3.54 6.63
N MET A 159 -8.88 -3.87 6.37
CA MET A 159 -9.40 -3.99 5.01
C MET A 159 -9.34 -2.62 4.29
N PRO A 160 -8.76 -2.55 3.09
CA PRO A 160 -8.64 -1.30 2.37
C PRO A 160 -10.00 -0.87 1.82
N THR A 161 -10.23 0.44 1.82
CA THR A 161 -11.41 1.07 1.22
C THR A 161 -11.00 1.89 0.01
N LEU A 162 -11.89 2.03 -0.98
CA LEU A 162 -11.68 2.92 -2.11
C LEU A 162 -11.45 4.37 -1.63
N ARG A 163 -10.36 5.00 -2.08
CA ARG A 163 -10.01 6.39 -1.70
C ARG A 163 -10.11 7.33 -2.89
N ARG A 164 -9.84 6.84 -4.09
CA ARG A 164 -9.84 7.60 -5.35
C ARG A 164 -10.98 7.14 -6.26
N SER A 165 -11.34 7.98 -7.20
CA SER A 165 -12.40 7.70 -8.17
C SER A 165 -12.05 6.58 -9.16
N ASN A 166 -10.77 6.30 -9.36
CA ASN A 166 -10.28 5.28 -10.31
C ASN A 166 -9.75 4.03 -9.56
N ASP A 167 -10.00 3.94 -8.26
CA ASP A 167 -9.62 2.78 -7.46
C ASP A 167 -10.58 1.63 -7.74
N VAL A 168 -10.05 0.41 -7.69
CA VAL A 168 -10.78 -0.85 -7.81
C VAL A 168 -10.39 -1.71 -6.62
N LEU A 169 -11.38 -2.24 -5.91
CA LEU A 169 -11.20 -3.18 -4.82
C LEU A 169 -11.29 -4.60 -5.38
N VAL A 170 -10.25 -5.39 -5.16
CA VAL A 170 -10.13 -6.76 -5.66
C VAL A 170 -10.06 -7.72 -4.49
N GLN A 171 -10.91 -8.75 -4.51
CA GLN A 171 -10.77 -9.93 -3.67
C GLN A 171 -9.73 -10.86 -4.29
N VAL A 172 -8.60 -11.05 -3.61
CA VAL A 172 -7.52 -11.91 -4.09
C VAL A 172 -7.92 -13.37 -3.94
N LYS A 173 -7.76 -14.14 -5.02
CA LYS A 173 -7.97 -15.60 -5.02
C LYS A 173 -6.64 -16.35 -5.04
N ALA A 174 -5.66 -15.85 -5.77
CA ALA A 174 -4.31 -16.37 -5.74
C ALA A 174 -3.27 -15.28 -5.98
N THR A 175 -2.08 -15.42 -5.41
CA THR A 175 -0.93 -14.52 -5.55
C THR A 175 0.32 -15.36 -5.72
N SER A 176 1.33 -14.88 -6.46
CA SER A 176 2.61 -15.59 -6.51
C SER A 176 3.58 -15.11 -5.44
N VAL A 177 4.51 -16.00 -5.07
CA VAL A 177 5.69 -15.70 -4.27
C VAL A 177 6.87 -15.61 -5.22
N ASN A 178 7.57 -14.48 -5.22
CA ASN A 178 8.69 -14.20 -6.10
C ASN A 178 9.99 -13.99 -5.31
N ILE A 179 11.14 -14.14 -5.98
CA ILE A 179 12.47 -13.86 -5.39
C ILE A 179 12.55 -12.41 -4.88
N ILE A 180 11.89 -11.47 -5.55
CA ILE A 180 11.82 -10.08 -5.12
C ILE A 180 11.14 -9.92 -3.75
N ASP A 181 10.19 -10.79 -3.40
CA ASP A 181 9.52 -10.74 -2.08
C ASP A 181 10.52 -11.08 -0.97
N VAL A 182 11.39 -12.08 -1.18
CA VAL A 182 12.50 -12.39 -0.26
C VAL A 182 13.46 -11.21 -0.15
N LYS A 183 13.81 -10.55 -1.26
CA LYS A 183 14.67 -9.35 -1.23
C LYS A 183 13.99 -8.19 -0.50
N ILE A 184 12.67 -8.01 -0.65
CA ILE A 184 11.88 -7.02 0.09
C ILE A 184 11.96 -7.30 1.60
N CYS A 185 11.88 -8.57 2.02
CA CYS A 185 12.09 -8.98 3.41
C CYS A 185 13.51 -8.70 3.92
N SER A 186 14.48 -8.47 3.04
CA SER A 186 15.84 -8.04 3.40
C SER A 186 16.06 -6.53 3.25
N GLY A 187 14.99 -5.75 3.03
CA GLY A 187 15.04 -4.29 2.95
C GLY A 187 15.12 -3.71 1.54
N TYR A 188 14.99 -4.53 0.49
CA TYR A 188 14.95 -4.05 -0.89
C TYR A 188 13.79 -3.09 -1.15
N SER A 189 14.04 -1.98 -1.84
CA SER A 189 13.09 -0.91 -2.17
C SER A 189 12.53 -0.17 -0.95
N ARG A 190 13.18 -0.27 0.21
CA ARG A 190 12.75 0.38 1.46
C ARG A 190 12.68 1.90 1.32
N ALA A 191 13.70 2.52 0.71
CA ALA A 191 13.72 3.97 0.52
C ALA A 191 12.57 4.44 -0.39
N TYR A 192 12.30 3.71 -1.48
CA TYR A 192 11.18 4.02 -2.36
C TYR A 192 9.83 3.83 -1.67
N ARG A 193 9.60 2.72 -0.94
CA ARG A 193 8.38 2.52 -0.14
C ARG A 193 8.12 3.71 0.79
N LYS A 194 9.15 4.13 1.53
CA LYS A 194 9.04 5.24 2.49
C LYS A 194 8.68 6.58 1.81
N LEU A 195 9.23 6.82 0.62
CA LEU A 195 9.04 8.08 -0.11
C LEU A 195 7.73 8.11 -0.90
N LEU A 196 7.36 7.01 -1.55
CA LEU A 196 6.22 6.93 -2.47
C LEU A 196 4.91 6.61 -1.77
N ASN A 197 4.95 5.90 -0.63
CA ASN A 197 3.76 5.59 0.18
C ASN A 197 3.57 6.56 1.35
N SER A 198 4.33 7.67 1.36
CA SER A 198 4.43 8.58 2.51
C SER A 198 3.06 9.12 2.93
N GLY A 199 2.69 8.89 4.18
CA GLY A 199 1.44 9.34 4.79
C GLY A 199 0.28 8.33 4.74
N GLN A 200 0.42 7.20 4.04
CA GLN A 200 -0.64 6.20 3.92
C GLN A 200 -0.29 4.84 4.53
N GLN A 201 0.99 4.48 4.58
CA GLN A 201 1.46 3.24 5.20
C GLN A 201 2.76 3.46 5.99
N LYS A 202 2.90 2.75 7.11
CA LYS A 202 4.15 2.69 7.87
C LYS A 202 5.18 1.89 7.07
N GLU A 203 6.47 2.13 7.35
CA GLU A 203 7.58 1.42 6.70
C GLU A 203 7.60 -0.09 6.99
N LEU A 204 7.08 -0.47 8.16
CA LEU A 204 6.81 -1.84 8.62
C LEU A 204 5.51 -1.83 9.44
N PRO A 205 4.74 -2.93 9.46
CA PRO A 205 4.91 -4.13 8.65
C PRO A 205 4.60 -3.90 7.16
N VAL A 206 5.21 -4.70 6.27
CA VAL A 206 5.00 -4.62 4.82
C VAL A 206 4.24 -5.85 4.32
N VAL A 207 3.12 -5.66 3.62
CA VAL A 207 2.43 -6.75 2.90
C VAL A 207 3.27 -7.15 1.68
N LEU A 208 3.50 -8.45 1.52
CA LEU A 208 4.33 -9.04 0.45
C LEU A 208 3.51 -9.40 -0.81
N GLY A 209 4.15 -9.88 -1.86
CA GLY A 209 3.53 -10.29 -3.14
C GLY A 209 3.50 -9.17 -4.16
N ARG A 210 3.81 -9.49 -5.42
CA ARG A 210 3.90 -8.52 -6.54
C ARG A 210 2.86 -8.72 -7.63
N ASP A 211 2.12 -9.80 -7.60
CA ASP A 211 1.04 -10.09 -8.55
C ASP A 211 -0.05 -10.92 -7.91
N CYS A 212 -1.25 -10.84 -8.47
CA CYS A 212 -2.35 -11.69 -8.08
C CYS A 212 -3.38 -11.86 -9.19
N ALA A 213 -4.25 -12.85 -9.00
CA ALA A 213 -5.50 -12.99 -9.71
C ALA A 213 -6.66 -13.03 -8.69
N GLY A 214 -7.77 -12.39 -9.04
CA GLY A 214 -8.87 -12.15 -8.14
C GLY A 214 -10.14 -11.68 -8.83
N ILE A 215 -11.10 -11.25 -8.03
CA ILE A 215 -12.43 -10.82 -8.49
C ILE A 215 -12.65 -9.37 -8.05
N VAL A 216 -13.15 -8.53 -8.95
CA VAL A 216 -13.53 -7.15 -8.61
C VAL A 216 -14.76 -7.17 -7.69
N VAL A 217 -14.65 -6.52 -6.52
CA VAL A 217 -15.73 -6.46 -5.52
C VAL A 217 -16.33 -5.07 -5.33
N ASP A 218 -15.57 -4.01 -5.64
CA ASP A 218 -16.06 -2.63 -5.62
C ASP A 218 -15.25 -1.76 -6.59
N ILE A 219 -15.87 -0.72 -7.13
CA ILE A 219 -15.26 0.17 -8.14
C ILE A 219 -15.48 1.64 -7.80
N GLY A 220 -14.47 2.45 -8.07
CA GLY A 220 -14.56 3.89 -7.97
C GLY A 220 -15.44 4.49 -9.07
N ARG A 221 -15.95 5.70 -8.83
CA ARG A 221 -16.94 6.38 -9.70
C ARG A 221 -16.49 6.63 -11.15
N ASN A 222 -15.19 6.64 -11.41
CA ASN A 222 -14.60 6.93 -12.72
C ASN A 222 -13.99 5.69 -13.37
N VAL A 223 -14.13 4.51 -12.76
CA VAL A 223 -13.74 3.24 -13.38
C VAL A 223 -14.74 2.94 -14.50
N THR A 224 -14.23 2.55 -15.67
CA THR A 224 -15.06 2.33 -16.87
C THR A 224 -14.75 1.02 -17.60
N SER A 225 -13.59 0.42 -17.34
CA SER A 225 -13.08 -0.77 -18.03
C SER A 225 -13.42 -2.08 -17.31
N PHE A 226 -13.90 -2.00 -16.07
CA PHE A 226 -14.19 -3.14 -15.20
C PHE A 226 -15.50 -2.96 -14.46
N ASP A 227 -16.21 -4.07 -14.32
CA ASP A 227 -17.43 -4.18 -13.53
C ASP A 227 -17.23 -5.04 -12.28
N VAL A 228 -18.09 -4.87 -11.27
CA VAL A 228 -18.11 -5.77 -10.11
C VAL A 228 -18.43 -7.20 -10.57
N GLY A 229 -17.62 -8.15 -10.13
CA GLY A 229 -17.68 -9.54 -10.56
C GLY A 229 -16.70 -9.92 -11.66
N ASP A 230 -16.01 -8.96 -12.30
CA ASP A 230 -14.99 -9.27 -13.28
C ASP A 230 -13.82 -10.05 -12.65
N GLU A 231 -13.39 -11.11 -13.34
CA GLU A 231 -12.15 -11.82 -13.02
C GLU A 231 -10.96 -11.06 -13.60
N VAL A 232 -10.01 -10.72 -12.74
CA VAL A 232 -8.87 -9.87 -13.08
C VAL A 232 -7.56 -10.46 -12.58
N PHE A 233 -6.48 -10.04 -13.21
CA PHE A 233 -5.11 -10.24 -12.71
C PHE A 233 -4.30 -8.96 -12.84
N LEU A 234 -3.24 -8.85 -12.03
CA LEU A 234 -2.45 -7.62 -11.95
C LEU A 234 -1.04 -7.89 -11.46
N ALA A 235 -0.14 -6.96 -11.77
CA ALA A 235 1.17 -6.84 -11.17
C ALA A 235 1.34 -5.44 -10.55
N ILE A 236 2.14 -5.37 -9.48
CA ILE A 236 2.45 -4.13 -8.77
C ILE A 236 3.96 -3.99 -8.54
N PRO A 237 4.48 -2.76 -8.49
CA PRO A 237 5.90 -2.52 -8.32
C PRO A 237 6.38 -2.86 -6.90
N SER A 238 7.70 -2.98 -6.70
CA SER A 238 8.29 -3.39 -5.41
C SER A 238 8.07 -2.38 -4.27
N TRP A 239 7.76 -1.13 -4.62
CA TRP A 239 7.48 -0.07 -3.67
C TRP A 239 5.98 0.04 -3.31
N ALA A 240 5.07 -0.61 -4.04
CA ALA A 240 3.64 -0.57 -3.74
C ALA A 240 3.26 -1.56 -2.60
N PRO A 241 2.13 -1.34 -1.91
CA PRO A 241 1.54 -2.30 -0.98
C PRO A 241 1.32 -3.66 -1.66
N GLY A 242 1.67 -4.77 -1.00
CA GLY A 242 1.68 -6.10 -1.61
C GLY A 242 0.32 -6.74 -1.89
N THR A 243 0.34 -7.83 -2.67
CA THR A 243 -0.83 -8.63 -3.08
C THR A 243 -1.13 -9.84 -2.20
N MET A 244 -0.26 -10.22 -1.26
CA MET A 244 -0.49 -11.34 -0.34
C MET A 244 -1.44 -10.95 0.80
N THR A 245 -2.67 -10.63 0.43
CA THR A 245 -3.76 -10.28 1.34
C THR A 245 -5.10 -10.66 0.72
N GLU A 246 -6.17 -10.81 1.50
CA GLU A 246 -7.49 -11.19 0.97
C GLU A 246 -8.12 -10.09 0.10
N TYR A 247 -7.83 -8.82 0.37
CA TYR A 247 -8.33 -7.70 -0.41
C TYR A 247 -7.26 -6.64 -0.65
N LEU A 248 -7.18 -6.13 -1.87
CA LEU A 248 -6.33 -4.99 -2.19
C LEU A 248 -7.08 -3.94 -3.01
N VAL A 249 -6.66 -2.68 -2.86
CA VAL A 249 -7.09 -1.58 -3.71
C VAL A 249 -5.97 -1.25 -4.69
N VAL A 250 -6.31 -1.23 -5.97
CA VAL A 250 -5.41 -0.85 -7.08
C VAL A 250 -6.08 0.19 -7.96
N THR A 251 -5.31 0.86 -8.80
CA THR A 251 -5.89 1.72 -9.84
C THR A 251 -6.29 0.87 -11.05
N GLU A 252 -7.38 1.23 -11.72
CA GLU A 252 -7.86 0.61 -12.98
C GLU A 252 -6.74 0.34 -14.00
N SER A 253 -5.77 1.24 -14.13
CA SER A 253 -4.65 1.11 -15.06
C SER A 253 -3.63 0.01 -14.73
N GLN A 254 -3.74 -0.61 -13.56
CA GLN A 254 -2.87 -1.71 -13.11
C GLN A 254 -3.51 -3.08 -13.34
N LEU A 255 -4.79 -3.10 -13.73
CA LEU A 255 -5.58 -4.31 -13.91
C LEU A 255 -5.62 -4.70 -15.39
N ALA A 256 -5.81 -5.99 -15.59
CA ALA A 256 -6.21 -6.58 -16.86
C ALA A 256 -7.18 -7.73 -16.57
N LYS A 257 -7.99 -8.12 -17.56
CA LYS A 257 -8.91 -9.26 -17.37
C LYS A 257 -8.12 -10.56 -17.28
N LYS A 258 -8.54 -11.45 -16.38
CA LYS A 258 -7.96 -12.79 -16.25
C LYS A 258 -8.21 -13.60 -17.54
N PRO A 259 -7.28 -14.47 -17.99
CA PRO A 259 -7.56 -15.39 -19.08
C PRO A 259 -8.71 -16.33 -18.72
N LYS A 260 -9.57 -16.66 -19.70
CA LYS A 260 -10.91 -17.22 -19.43
C LYS A 260 -10.87 -18.68 -19.00
N LEU A 261 -9.95 -19.46 -19.55
CA LEU A 261 -9.98 -20.92 -19.45
C LEU A 261 -9.12 -21.51 -18.33
N ILE A 262 -8.28 -20.69 -17.68
CA ILE A 262 -7.36 -21.17 -16.64
C ILE A 262 -7.82 -20.73 -15.24
N SER A 263 -7.33 -21.44 -14.22
CA SER A 263 -7.66 -21.13 -12.82
C SER A 263 -7.01 -19.83 -12.34
N PHE A 264 -7.44 -19.34 -11.17
CA PHE A 264 -6.81 -18.18 -10.53
C PHE A 264 -5.34 -18.44 -10.18
N GLU A 265 -5.01 -19.65 -9.73
CA GLU A 265 -3.63 -20.04 -9.42
C GLU A 265 -2.73 -19.99 -10.66
N ALA A 266 -3.22 -20.54 -11.78
CA ALA A 266 -2.55 -20.48 -13.06
C ALA A 266 -2.43 -19.04 -13.59
N SER A 267 -3.44 -18.22 -13.38
CA SER A 267 -3.41 -16.81 -13.81
C SER A 267 -2.46 -15.97 -12.98
N ALA A 268 -2.38 -16.21 -11.68
CA ALA A 268 -1.52 -15.45 -10.77
C ALA A 268 -0.02 -15.66 -11.02
N CYS A 269 0.37 -16.67 -11.81
CA CYS A 269 1.78 -16.92 -12.13
C CYS A 269 2.36 -16.01 -13.23
N LEU A 270 1.49 -15.32 -13.97
CA LEU A 270 1.84 -14.60 -15.20
C LEU A 270 2.18 -13.12 -15.01
N PRO A 271 1.46 -12.31 -14.19
CA PRO A 271 1.53 -10.86 -14.35
C PRO A 271 2.91 -10.26 -14.09
N TYR A 272 3.54 -10.59 -12.96
CA TYR A 272 4.83 -9.99 -12.61
C TYR A 272 5.96 -10.54 -13.49
N SER A 273 6.03 -11.87 -13.57
CA SER A 273 7.07 -12.58 -14.35
C SER A 273 6.95 -12.32 -15.84
N GLY A 274 5.72 -12.21 -16.34
CA GLY A 274 5.42 -11.91 -17.74
C GLY A 274 5.75 -10.47 -18.12
N CYS A 275 5.48 -9.47 -17.26
CA CYS A 275 5.94 -8.10 -17.51
C CYS A 275 7.47 -8.05 -17.65
N ILE A 276 8.18 -8.76 -16.78
CA ILE A 276 9.65 -8.83 -16.81
C ILE A 276 10.13 -9.54 -18.07
N ALA A 277 9.55 -10.69 -18.41
CA ALA A 277 9.89 -11.45 -19.61
C ALA A 277 9.66 -10.63 -20.89
N TRP A 278 8.49 -9.98 -20.99
CA TRP A 278 8.14 -9.13 -22.13
C TRP A 278 9.08 -7.95 -22.27
N ASN A 279 9.37 -7.24 -21.17
CA ASN A 279 10.30 -6.11 -21.19
C ASN A 279 11.72 -6.54 -21.57
N ALA A 280 12.19 -7.67 -21.02
CA ALA A 280 13.51 -8.20 -21.35
C ALA A 280 13.61 -8.58 -22.83
N LEU A 281 12.61 -9.27 -23.36
CA LEU A 281 12.60 -9.77 -24.73
C LEU A 281 12.43 -8.64 -25.74
N VAL A 282 11.36 -7.86 -25.63
CA VAL A 282 11.00 -6.86 -26.64
C VAL A 282 11.80 -5.57 -26.46
N ASN A 283 11.79 -4.99 -25.26
CA ASN A 283 12.35 -3.65 -25.06
C ASN A 283 13.88 -3.65 -24.87
N GLU A 284 14.43 -4.63 -24.14
CA GLU A 284 15.87 -4.66 -23.85
C GLU A 284 16.69 -5.41 -24.91
N SER A 285 16.17 -6.53 -25.44
CA SER A 285 16.89 -7.31 -26.47
C SER A 285 16.52 -6.96 -27.91
N GLY A 286 15.37 -6.30 -28.12
CA GLY A 286 14.86 -5.99 -29.46
C GLY A 286 14.40 -7.23 -30.24
N ILE A 287 14.10 -8.34 -29.56
CA ILE A 287 13.47 -9.50 -30.17
C ILE A 287 11.96 -9.33 -30.08
N GLU A 288 11.30 -9.34 -31.22
CA GLU A 288 9.86 -9.17 -31.34
C GLU A 288 9.30 -10.12 -32.42
N GLU A 289 7.98 -10.16 -32.50
CA GLU A 289 7.29 -10.92 -33.55
C GLU A 289 7.74 -10.45 -34.94
N GLY A 290 8.14 -11.39 -35.79
CA GLY A 290 8.63 -11.11 -37.14
C GLY A 290 10.15 -10.99 -37.28
N ASN A 291 10.91 -10.78 -36.18
CA ASN A 291 12.37 -10.69 -36.24
C ASN A 291 13.12 -11.80 -35.48
N ALA A 292 12.39 -12.66 -34.75
CA ALA A 292 12.96 -13.75 -33.96
C ALA A 292 13.39 -14.97 -34.81
N LYS A 293 12.83 -15.14 -36.01
CA LYS A 293 13.12 -16.29 -36.87
C LYS A 293 14.61 -16.37 -37.20
N GLY A 294 15.21 -17.53 -36.91
CA GLY A 294 16.65 -17.75 -37.11
C GLY A 294 17.56 -17.14 -36.03
N ARG A 295 17.01 -16.40 -35.05
CA ARG A 295 17.79 -15.95 -33.90
C ARG A 295 17.99 -17.11 -32.93
N ARG A 296 19.21 -17.23 -32.45
CA ARG A 296 19.63 -18.18 -31.40
C ARG A 296 19.67 -17.45 -30.07
N VAL A 297 18.88 -17.93 -29.12
CA VAL A 297 18.73 -17.32 -27.80
C VAL A 297 19.16 -18.32 -26.74
N LEU A 298 20.00 -17.86 -25.80
CA LEU A 298 20.32 -18.61 -24.59
C LEU A 298 19.48 -18.09 -23.42
N ILE A 299 18.76 -18.96 -22.74
CA ILE A 299 18.03 -18.64 -21.51
C ILE A 299 18.71 -19.37 -20.34
N TYR A 300 19.50 -18.62 -19.58
CA TYR A 300 20.16 -19.12 -18.37
C TYR A 300 19.18 -19.02 -17.18
N GLY A 301 18.65 -20.17 -16.75
CA GLY A 301 17.58 -20.27 -15.76
C GLY A 301 16.19 -20.56 -16.37
N GLY A 302 16.11 -21.50 -17.31
CA GLY A 302 14.85 -21.85 -18.00
C GLY A 302 13.72 -22.30 -17.07
N THR A 303 14.04 -22.78 -15.87
CA THR A 303 13.06 -23.21 -14.84
C THR A 303 12.44 -22.08 -14.06
N THR A 304 12.98 -20.86 -14.15
CA THR A 304 12.40 -19.71 -13.47
C THR A 304 11.06 -19.33 -14.12
N PRO A 305 10.13 -18.69 -13.40
CA PRO A 305 8.89 -18.17 -13.98
C PRO A 305 9.11 -17.32 -15.25
N VAL A 306 10.11 -16.43 -15.20
CA VAL A 306 10.49 -15.57 -16.33
C VAL A 306 11.07 -16.40 -17.47
N GLY A 307 11.96 -17.36 -17.16
CA GLY A 307 12.53 -18.28 -18.15
C GLY A 307 11.48 -19.11 -18.88
N CYS A 308 10.50 -19.65 -18.15
CA CYS A 308 9.40 -20.43 -18.73
C CYS A 308 8.59 -19.63 -19.75
N ILE A 309 8.36 -18.33 -19.50
CA ILE A 309 7.65 -17.44 -20.42
C ILE A 309 8.55 -17.09 -21.63
N LEU A 310 9.82 -16.74 -21.40
CA LEU A 310 10.77 -16.41 -22.46
C LEU A 310 10.97 -17.56 -23.46
N ILE A 311 11.07 -18.80 -22.98
CA ILE A 311 11.19 -20.00 -23.83
C ILE A 311 10.01 -20.05 -24.80
N GLN A 312 8.79 -19.98 -24.27
CA GLN A 312 7.57 -20.10 -25.06
C GLN A 312 7.44 -18.95 -26.08
N LEU A 313 7.70 -17.70 -25.68
CA LEU A 313 7.62 -16.54 -26.58
C LEU A 313 8.63 -16.61 -27.73
N VAL A 314 9.90 -16.92 -27.44
CA VAL A 314 10.93 -17.02 -28.47
C VAL A 314 10.59 -18.14 -29.47
N LYS A 315 10.09 -19.28 -28.97
CA LYS A 315 9.67 -20.40 -29.81
C LYS A 315 8.44 -20.08 -30.66
N LEU A 316 7.44 -19.41 -30.07
CA LEU A 316 6.26 -18.95 -30.78
C LEU A 316 6.62 -18.08 -31.98
N TRP A 317 7.63 -17.22 -31.86
CA TRP A 317 8.11 -16.35 -32.94
C TRP A 317 9.14 -17.00 -33.88
N GLY A 318 9.37 -18.31 -33.77
CA GLY A 318 10.24 -19.08 -34.66
C GLY A 318 11.73 -18.97 -34.35
N GLY A 319 12.09 -18.49 -33.16
CA GLY A 319 13.47 -18.50 -32.66
C GLY A 319 13.95 -19.89 -32.24
N HIS A 320 15.26 -20.00 -32.07
CA HIS A 320 15.93 -21.18 -31.54
C HIS A 320 16.31 -20.94 -30.08
N VAL A 321 15.84 -21.78 -29.17
CA VAL A 321 16.03 -21.64 -27.73
C VAL A 321 16.97 -22.72 -27.21
N THR A 322 18.12 -22.28 -26.71
CA THR A 322 18.99 -23.09 -25.87
C THR A 322 18.78 -22.65 -24.42
N THR A 323 18.67 -23.58 -23.48
CA THR A 323 18.48 -23.24 -22.08
C THR A 323 19.31 -24.09 -21.15
N VAL A 324 19.67 -23.51 -20.01
CA VAL A 324 20.41 -24.20 -18.97
C VAL A 324 19.44 -24.52 -17.82
N CYS A 325 19.28 -25.81 -17.49
CA CYS A 325 18.42 -26.27 -16.40
C CYS A 325 18.90 -27.60 -15.80
N LYS A 326 18.39 -27.98 -14.63
CA LYS A 326 18.65 -29.31 -14.06
C LYS A 326 18.03 -30.41 -14.93
N ILE A 327 18.64 -31.60 -14.91
CA ILE A 327 18.19 -32.77 -15.69
C ILE A 327 16.72 -33.11 -15.39
N ASP A 328 16.30 -33.03 -14.14
CA ASP A 328 14.93 -33.35 -13.73
C ASP A 328 13.88 -32.42 -14.36
N ALA A 329 14.26 -31.18 -14.65
CA ALA A 329 13.39 -30.20 -15.30
C ALA A 329 13.39 -30.33 -16.83
N ALA A 330 14.32 -31.08 -17.43
CA ALA A 330 14.52 -31.10 -18.88
C ALA A 330 13.25 -31.51 -19.66
N LYS A 331 12.46 -32.46 -19.12
CA LYS A 331 11.20 -32.89 -19.75
C LYS A 331 10.18 -31.75 -19.83
N VAL A 332 10.00 -31.01 -18.73
CA VAL A 332 9.07 -29.88 -18.67
C VAL A 332 9.55 -28.77 -19.60
N ILE A 333 10.83 -28.42 -19.53
CA ILE A 333 11.42 -27.35 -20.34
C ILE A 333 11.40 -27.64 -21.84
N LYS A 334 11.60 -28.91 -22.23
CA LYS A 334 11.44 -29.34 -23.63
C LYS A 334 9.99 -29.25 -24.10
N ALA A 335 9.03 -29.57 -23.23
CA ALA A 335 7.61 -29.44 -23.53
C ALA A 335 7.18 -27.97 -23.72
N LEU A 336 7.84 -27.02 -23.03
CA LEU A 336 7.67 -25.58 -23.24
C LEU A 336 8.30 -25.07 -24.56
N GLY A 337 9.07 -25.91 -25.26
CA GLY A 337 9.58 -25.63 -26.59
C GLY A 337 11.10 -25.44 -26.69
N ALA A 338 11.87 -25.61 -25.62
CA ALA A 338 13.33 -25.52 -25.72
C ALA A 338 13.89 -26.54 -26.74
N ASP A 339 14.74 -26.09 -27.67
CA ASP A 339 15.37 -26.92 -28.69
C ASP A 339 16.53 -27.71 -28.07
N ASP A 340 17.43 -26.98 -27.40
CA ASP A 340 18.62 -27.51 -26.75
C ASP A 340 18.58 -27.27 -25.25
N ILE A 341 18.98 -28.29 -24.49
CA ILE A 341 19.04 -28.23 -23.03
C ILE A 341 20.46 -28.57 -22.60
N ILE A 342 21.08 -27.64 -21.89
CA ILE A 342 22.38 -27.82 -21.24
C ILE A 342 22.10 -28.16 -19.78
N PRO A 343 22.39 -29.40 -19.33
CA PRO A 343 22.18 -29.78 -17.95
C PRO A 343 23.11 -28.98 -17.03
N VAL A 344 22.57 -28.37 -15.98
CA VAL A 344 23.40 -27.76 -14.92
C VAL A 344 24.10 -28.87 -14.15
N GLN A 345 25.41 -29.00 -14.33
CA GLN A 345 26.32 -29.76 -13.46
C GLN A 345 27.35 -28.77 -12.92
N ASP A 346 27.63 -28.83 -11.62
CA ASP A 346 28.16 -27.74 -10.78
C ASP A 346 29.41 -26.96 -11.28
N LEU A 347 30.15 -27.44 -12.31
CA LEU A 347 31.35 -26.78 -12.83
C LEU A 347 31.49 -26.71 -14.38
N ASN A 348 30.67 -27.41 -15.17
CA ASN A 348 30.95 -27.63 -16.60
C ASN A 348 30.06 -26.85 -17.59
N VAL A 349 29.06 -26.09 -17.11
CA VAL A 349 28.13 -25.37 -18.01
C VAL A 349 28.87 -24.44 -18.98
N ILE A 350 29.98 -23.86 -18.55
CA ILE A 350 30.79 -22.95 -19.37
C ILE A 350 31.48 -23.73 -20.50
N GLU A 351 32.05 -24.90 -20.20
CA GLU A 351 32.69 -25.78 -21.19
C GLU A 351 31.65 -26.31 -22.18
N ASP A 352 30.49 -26.73 -21.69
CA ASP A 352 29.39 -27.18 -22.53
C ASP A 352 28.92 -26.09 -23.51
N LEU A 353 28.85 -24.84 -23.03
CA LEU A 353 28.53 -23.67 -23.86
C LEU A 353 29.58 -23.40 -24.95
N GLU A 354 30.80 -23.92 -24.83
CA GLU A 354 31.84 -23.74 -25.85
C GLU A 354 31.54 -24.49 -27.15
N PHE A 355 30.87 -25.64 -27.04
CA PHE A 355 30.48 -26.48 -28.18
C PHE A 355 29.30 -25.94 -28.99
N TYR A 356 28.58 -24.94 -28.46
CA TYR A 356 27.48 -24.28 -29.18
C TYR A 356 27.98 -23.04 -29.91
N ASP A 357 27.43 -22.76 -31.09
CA ASP A 357 27.69 -21.46 -31.73
C ASP A 357 27.19 -20.30 -30.87
N LYS A 358 27.72 -19.12 -31.16
CA LYS A 358 27.39 -17.90 -30.44
C LYS A 358 25.91 -17.53 -30.56
N PHE A 359 25.41 -16.87 -29.52
CA PHE A 359 24.01 -16.48 -29.39
C PHE A 359 23.78 -15.03 -29.83
N HIS A 360 22.61 -14.76 -30.41
CA HIS A 360 22.18 -13.41 -30.74
C HIS A 360 21.81 -12.65 -29.46
N SER A 361 21.13 -13.33 -28.54
CA SER A 361 20.72 -12.77 -27.26
C SER A 361 20.89 -13.79 -26.14
N ILE A 362 21.30 -13.31 -24.96
CA ILE A 362 21.41 -14.13 -23.75
C ILE A 362 20.57 -13.48 -22.65
N PHE A 363 19.64 -14.26 -22.10
CA PHE A 363 18.80 -13.88 -20.97
C PHE A 363 19.28 -14.56 -19.70
N TYR A 364 19.63 -13.75 -18.70
CA TYR A 364 20.00 -14.22 -17.38
C TYR A 364 18.83 -14.04 -16.42
N THR A 365 18.23 -15.16 -16.01
CA THR A 365 17.01 -15.19 -15.16
C THR A 365 17.22 -15.81 -13.79
N GLY A 366 18.37 -16.48 -13.57
CA GLY A 366 18.70 -17.12 -12.29
C GLY A 366 19.12 -16.14 -11.20
N ASP A 367 19.07 -16.60 -9.95
CA ASP A 367 19.58 -15.87 -8.77
C ASP A 367 20.94 -16.38 -8.29
N GLN A 368 21.49 -17.41 -8.95
CA GLN A 368 22.83 -17.91 -8.65
C GLN A 368 23.88 -16.86 -9.01
N PHE A 369 25.05 -16.90 -8.38
CA PHE A 369 26.12 -15.99 -8.76
C PHE A 369 26.84 -16.54 -9.98
N MET A 370 26.76 -15.83 -11.10
CA MET A 370 27.49 -16.15 -12.32
C MET A 370 28.18 -14.90 -12.85
N ASP A 371 29.45 -15.03 -13.23
CA ASP A 371 30.15 -13.92 -13.88
C ASP A 371 29.55 -13.68 -15.27
N HIS A 372 28.81 -12.59 -15.40
CA HIS A 372 28.19 -12.18 -16.65
C HIS A 372 29.21 -11.99 -17.78
N HIS A 373 30.49 -11.74 -17.49
CA HIS A 373 31.53 -11.65 -18.53
C HIS A 373 31.70 -12.95 -19.31
N ILE A 374 31.55 -14.10 -18.64
CA ILE A 374 31.69 -15.41 -19.27
C ILE A 374 30.56 -15.63 -20.28
N LEU A 375 29.32 -15.36 -19.87
CA LEU A 375 28.17 -15.44 -20.77
C LEU A 375 28.29 -14.46 -21.93
N LYS A 376 28.73 -13.22 -21.67
CA LYS A 376 28.91 -12.21 -22.73
C LYS A 376 29.94 -12.61 -23.79
N LYS A 377 30.95 -13.43 -23.47
CA LYS A 377 31.89 -13.96 -24.48
C LYS A 377 31.21 -14.87 -25.52
N ARG A 378 30.06 -15.46 -25.18
CA ARG A 378 29.27 -16.33 -26.06
C ARG A 378 28.27 -15.55 -26.93
N LEU A 379 28.25 -14.22 -26.87
CA LEU A 379 27.44 -13.40 -27.78
C LEU A 379 28.10 -13.25 -29.16
N MET A 380 27.25 -13.22 -30.18
CA MET A 380 27.62 -12.77 -31.52
C MET A 380 28.00 -11.28 -31.50
N PRO A 381 28.73 -10.78 -32.52
CA PRO A 381 28.90 -9.34 -32.70
C PRO A 381 27.54 -8.63 -32.69
N TYR A 382 27.41 -7.56 -31.92
CA TYR A 382 26.15 -6.82 -31.68
C TYR A 382 25.05 -7.60 -30.95
N GLY A 383 25.37 -8.76 -30.37
CA GLY A 383 24.43 -9.51 -29.55
C GLY A 383 24.11 -8.81 -28.22
N THR A 384 22.94 -9.12 -27.66
CA THR A 384 22.41 -8.45 -26.46
C THR A 384 22.45 -9.36 -25.24
N PHE A 385 22.99 -8.86 -24.13
CA PHE A 385 22.87 -9.52 -22.83
C PHE A 385 21.83 -8.80 -21.99
N VAL A 386 20.82 -9.51 -21.51
CA VAL A 386 19.75 -8.97 -20.66
C VAL A 386 19.69 -9.76 -19.36
N SER A 387 19.69 -9.06 -18.23
CA SER A 387 19.57 -9.68 -16.90
C SER A 387 18.28 -9.24 -16.26
N THR A 388 17.44 -10.20 -15.88
CA THR A 388 16.17 -9.96 -15.19
C THR A 388 16.29 -10.09 -13.67
N ALA A 389 17.51 -10.32 -13.17
CA ALA A 389 17.79 -10.32 -11.75
C ALA A 389 17.52 -8.91 -11.17
N PRO A 390 16.90 -8.81 -9.97
CA PRO A 390 16.64 -7.53 -9.34
C PRO A 390 17.91 -6.68 -9.20
N LYS A 391 17.90 -5.48 -9.78
CA LYS A 391 19.04 -4.55 -9.75
C LYS A 391 19.26 -4.04 -8.33
N TYR A 392 20.51 -3.90 -7.93
CA TYR A 392 20.85 -3.24 -6.67
C TYR A 392 20.37 -1.79 -6.67
N LEU A 393 19.55 -1.44 -5.67
CA LEU A 393 19.01 -0.09 -5.52
C LEU A 393 19.91 0.73 -4.62
N VAL A 394 20.69 1.61 -5.24
CA VAL A 394 21.59 2.54 -4.51
C VAL A 394 20.83 3.34 -3.45
N SER A 395 19.55 3.67 -3.72
CA SER A 395 18.64 4.38 -2.81
C SER A 395 18.53 3.77 -1.42
N ASP A 396 18.62 2.44 -1.30
CA ASP A 396 18.49 1.75 -0.02
C ASP A 396 19.76 1.80 0.83
N SER A 397 20.90 2.12 0.21
CA SER A 397 22.20 2.28 0.87
C SER A 397 22.61 3.73 1.13
N LEU A 398 21.76 4.69 0.76
CA LEU A 398 22.05 6.10 0.98
C LEU A 398 21.98 6.44 2.48
N GLY A 399 23.05 7.03 3.01
CA GLY A 399 23.06 7.61 4.35
C GLY A 399 22.13 8.83 4.46
N PHE A 400 22.03 9.42 5.65
CA PHE A 400 21.07 10.51 5.93
C PHE A 400 21.17 11.70 4.96
N VAL A 401 22.39 12.17 4.66
CA VAL A 401 22.61 13.34 3.81
C VAL A 401 22.22 13.05 2.35
N SER A 402 22.80 12.00 1.75
CA SER A 402 22.51 11.62 0.37
C SER A 402 21.06 11.14 0.19
N GLY A 403 20.50 10.47 1.19
CA GLY A 403 19.11 10.06 1.23
C GLY A 403 18.15 11.25 1.26
N SER A 404 18.51 12.34 1.95
CA SER A 404 17.70 13.57 1.97
C SER A 404 17.71 14.28 0.61
N ILE A 405 18.87 14.31 -0.07
CA ILE A 405 18.97 14.84 -1.44
C ILE A 405 18.13 13.99 -2.39
N PHE A 406 18.25 12.67 -2.30
CA PHE A 406 17.46 11.73 -3.10
C PHE A 406 15.95 11.90 -2.85
N ALA A 407 15.53 12.05 -1.60
CA ALA A 407 14.14 12.33 -1.24
C ALA A 407 13.64 13.65 -1.85
N GLY A 408 14.48 14.69 -1.84
CA GLY A 408 14.20 15.96 -2.52
C GLY A 408 13.99 15.79 -4.02
N TYR A 409 14.90 15.05 -4.68
CA TYR A 409 14.78 14.71 -6.10
C TYR A 409 13.47 13.95 -6.41
N VAL A 410 13.14 12.93 -5.63
CA VAL A 410 11.89 12.14 -5.78
C VAL A 410 10.66 13.05 -5.68
N ARG A 411 10.62 13.95 -4.69
CA ARG A 411 9.50 14.90 -4.51
C ARG A 411 9.38 15.90 -5.66
N ILE A 412 10.50 16.42 -6.16
CA ILE A 412 10.51 17.32 -7.31
C ILE A 412 9.99 16.60 -8.56
N LYS A 413 10.43 15.35 -8.79
CA LYS A 413 9.94 14.52 -9.91
C LYS A 413 8.43 14.28 -9.81
N LEU A 414 7.93 13.92 -8.63
CA LEU A 414 6.49 13.72 -8.40
C LEU A 414 5.68 15.01 -8.62
N LEU A 415 6.20 16.16 -8.18
CA LEU A 415 5.58 17.46 -8.42
C LEU A 415 5.51 17.78 -9.91
N PHE A 416 6.61 17.56 -10.64
CA PHE A 416 6.65 17.73 -12.09
C PHE A 416 5.63 16.83 -12.80
N GLN A 417 5.56 15.55 -12.41
CA GLN A 417 4.58 14.61 -12.96
C GLN A 417 3.14 15.08 -12.70
N TYR A 418 2.86 15.55 -11.49
CA TYR A 418 1.54 16.08 -11.13
C TYR A 418 1.17 17.33 -11.96
N VAL A 419 2.11 18.28 -12.10
CA VAL A 419 1.87 19.55 -12.81
C VAL A 419 1.68 19.35 -14.31
N PHE A 420 2.47 18.47 -14.93
CA PHE A 420 2.46 18.25 -16.37
C PHE A 420 1.65 17.04 -16.83
N GLY A 421 1.01 16.32 -15.89
CA GLY A 421 0.19 15.15 -16.20
C GLY A 421 0.97 13.96 -16.79
N TYR A 422 2.28 13.85 -16.51
CA TYR A 422 3.05 12.71 -17.00
C TYR A 422 2.61 11.42 -16.31
N PRO A 423 2.43 10.31 -17.05
CA PRO A 423 2.04 9.03 -16.46
C PRO A 423 3.09 8.57 -15.44
N ASN A 424 2.58 8.02 -14.34
CA ASN A 424 3.33 7.75 -13.12
C ASN A 424 4.14 6.46 -13.22
N ASN A 425 4.90 6.25 -14.29
CA ASN A 425 5.40 4.93 -14.59
C ASN A 425 6.92 4.91 -14.60
N GLN A 426 7.44 4.10 -13.68
CA GLN A 426 8.78 3.53 -13.62
C GLN A 426 9.77 4.33 -12.76
N TRP A 427 9.96 3.77 -11.57
CA TRP A 427 11.16 3.95 -10.77
C TRP A 427 12.15 2.86 -11.18
N ASN A 428 13.43 3.00 -10.84
CA ASN A 428 14.48 2.09 -11.30
C ASN A 428 14.43 0.68 -10.65
N ASP A 429 13.25 0.16 -10.31
CA ASP A 429 13.03 -1.17 -9.73
C ASP A 429 13.04 -2.29 -10.79
N GLY A 430 13.02 -1.95 -12.08
CA GLY A 430 13.35 -2.87 -13.18
C GLY A 430 12.20 -3.76 -13.69
N ALA A 431 11.05 -3.78 -13.03
CA ALA A 431 9.94 -4.67 -13.41
C ALA A 431 9.06 -4.16 -14.58
N CYS A 432 9.20 -2.88 -14.97
CA CYS A 432 8.49 -2.26 -16.11
C CYS A 432 7.02 -2.70 -16.25
N ILE A 433 6.24 -2.57 -15.18
CA ILE A 433 4.89 -3.11 -15.11
C ILE A 433 3.93 -2.23 -15.91
N LYS A 434 3.25 -2.83 -16.89
CA LYS A 434 2.23 -2.19 -17.74
C LYS A 434 1.05 -3.14 -17.95
N SER A 435 -0.18 -2.62 -17.89
CA SER A 435 -1.39 -3.39 -18.20
C SER A 435 -1.41 -3.89 -19.64
N GLU A 436 -0.81 -3.15 -20.59
CA GLU A 436 -0.65 -3.56 -21.99
C GLU A 436 0.01 -4.94 -22.12
N TYR A 437 1.04 -5.22 -21.31
CA TYR A 437 1.73 -6.51 -21.33
C TYR A 437 0.83 -7.62 -20.78
N LEU A 438 0.00 -7.30 -19.78
CA LEU A 438 -0.94 -8.26 -19.20
C LEU A 438 -2.03 -8.63 -20.22
N GLU A 439 -2.54 -7.67 -20.98
CA GLU A 439 -3.52 -7.91 -22.03
C GLU A 439 -2.96 -8.81 -23.13
N ILE A 440 -1.71 -8.59 -23.57
CA ILE A 440 -1.04 -9.47 -24.54
C ILE A 440 -0.85 -10.87 -23.97
N LEU A 441 -0.38 -11.00 -22.73
CA LEU A 441 -0.22 -12.31 -22.08
C LEU A 441 -1.57 -13.03 -21.97
N ARG A 442 -2.66 -12.31 -21.69
CA ARG A 442 -4.01 -12.88 -21.66
C ARG A 442 -4.38 -13.45 -23.03
N GLU A 443 -4.18 -12.68 -24.09
CA GLU A 443 -4.50 -13.09 -25.46
C GLU A 443 -3.71 -14.34 -25.88
N LEU A 444 -2.41 -14.39 -25.55
CA LEU A 444 -1.57 -15.56 -25.83
C LEU A 444 -2.03 -16.82 -25.09
N VAL A 445 -2.46 -16.67 -23.83
CA VAL A 445 -2.98 -17.80 -23.04
C VAL A 445 -4.33 -18.26 -23.56
N ASP A 446 -5.25 -17.32 -23.85
CA ASP A 446 -6.57 -17.65 -24.40
C ASP A 446 -6.47 -18.28 -25.80
N ALA A 447 -5.40 -17.98 -26.56
CA ALA A 447 -5.08 -18.59 -27.85
C ALA A 447 -4.31 -19.93 -27.74
N ASP A 448 -4.08 -20.44 -26.53
CA ASP A 448 -3.28 -21.66 -26.25
C ASP A 448 -1.84 -21.59 -26.80
N GLN A 449 -1.30 -20.38 -26.91
CA GLN A 449 0.08 -20.12 -27.36
C GLN A 449 1.06 -19.93 -26.19
N LEU A 450 0.54 -19.71 -24.98
CA LEU A 450 1.33 -19.56 -23.76
C LEU A 450 0.70 -20.36 -22.62
N GLN A 451 1.47 -21.28 -22.04
CA GLN A 451 1.06 -22.09 -20.89
C GLN A 451 1.58 -21.50 -19.58
N SER A 452 0.71 -21.50 -18.57
CA SER A 452 1.05 -21.19 -17.18
C SER A 452 1.81 -22.33 -16.52
N VAL A 453 2.96 -22.04 -15.89
CA VAL A 453 3.78 -23.05 -15.21
C VAL A 453 3.71 -22.83 -13.70
N VAL A 454 2.84 -23.57 -13.02
CA VAL A 454 2.69 -23.55 -11.56
C VAL A 454 3.49 -24.72 -10.98
N GLY A 455 4.54 -24.42 -10.22
CA GLY A 455 5.38 -25.43 -9.58
C GLY A 455 4.76 -25.99 -8.32
N ALA A 456 4.25 -25.11 -7.46
CA ALA A 456 3.62 -25.49 -6.21
C ALA A 456 2.58 -24.44 -5.77
N ALA A 457 1.52 -24.90 -5.12
CA ALA A 457 0.48 -24.05 -4.54
C ALA A 457 0.34 -24.33 -3.05
N PHE A 458 0.42 -23.29 -2.24
CA PHE A 458 0.37 -23.34 -0.79
C PHE A 458 -0.82 -22.55 -0.25
N ARG A 459 -1.22 -22.87 0.98
CA ARG A 459 -2.16 -22.03 1.74
C ARG A 459 -1.38 -20.92 2.47
N PRO A 460 -2.02 -19.79 2.82
CA PRO A 460 -1.36 -18.70 3.54
C PRO A 460 -0.62 -19.14 4.81
N ASN A 461 -1.16 -20.11 5.55
CA ASN A 461 -0.56 -20.66 6.76
C ASN A 461 0.78 -21.40 6.52
N HIS A 462 1.10 -21.76 5.28
CA HIS A 462 2.33 -22.46 4.90
C HIS A 462 3.30 -21.53 4.15
N ILE A 463 3.28 -20.23 4.43
CA ILE A 463 4.13 -19.25 3.75
C ILE A 463 5.63 -19.56 3.87
N GLU A 464 6.08 -20.08 5.01
CA GLU A 464 7.48 -20.46 5.19
C GLU A 464 7.92 -21.51 4.17
N GLN A 465 7.09 -22.54 3.95
CA GLN A 465 7.36 -23.58 2.94
C GLN A 465 7.36 -22.99 1.53
N ALA A 466 6.47 -22.04 1.26
CA ALA A 466 6.41 -21.36 -0.04
C ALA A 466 7.67 -20.51 -0.29
N LEU A 467 8.17 -19.80 0.73
CA LEU A 467 9.42 -19.03 0.64
C LEU A 467 10.63 -19.95 0.43
N CYS A 468 10.72 -21.07 1.17
CA CYS A 468 11.77 -22.07 0.96
C CYS A 468 11.71 -22.65 -0.46
N HIS A 469 10.52 -22.95 -0.97
CA HIS A 469 10.32 -23.47 -2.32
C HIS A 469 10.81 -22.47 -3.37
N VAL A 470 10.46 -21.17 -3.27
CA VAL A 470 10.92 -20.15 -4.23
C VAL A 470 12.45 -20.02 -4.29
N THR A 471 13.13 -20.19 -3.16
CA THR A 471 14.61 -20.15 -3.11
C THR A 471 15.26 -21.48 -3.48
N SER A 472 14.49 -22.55 -3.62
CA SER A 472 15.01 -23.87 -3.95
C SER A 472 15.51 -23.92 -5.40
N SER A 473 16.68 -24.51 -5.58
CA SER A 473 17.23 -24.79 -6.91
C SER A 473 16.43 -25.82 -7.73
N ASP A 474 15.50 -26.54 -7.09
CA ASP A 474 14.63 -27.54 -7.73
C ASP A 474 13.28 -26.97 -8.15
N ALA A 475 12.99 -25.70 -7.82
CA ALA A 475 11.72 -25.09 -8.19
C ALA A 475 11.61 -24.90 -9.71
N ILE A 476 10.47 -25.29 -10.26
CA ILE A 476 10.11 -25.11 -11.67
C ILE A 476 8.85 -24.25 -11.73
N GLY A 477 8.91 -23.13 -12.45
CA GLY A 477 7.81 -22.20 -12.59
C GLY A 477 7.52 -21.43 -11.29
N SER A 478 6.27 -21.01 -11.13
CA SER A 478 5.86 -20.10 -10.06
C SER A 478 5.37 -20.83 -8.82
N THR A 479 5.60 -20.21 -7.67
CA THR A 479 5.05 -20.64 -6.38
C THR A 479 3.84 -19.78 -6.05
N ILE A 480 2.71 -20.38 -5.72
CA ILE A 480 1.43 -19.69 -5.54
C ILE A 480 0.95 -19.81 -4.10
N ILE A 481 0.39 -18.72 -3.55
CA ILE A 481 -0.45 -18.73 -2.34
C ILE A 481 -1.91 -18.61 -2.76
N LYS A 482 -2.74 -19.54 -2.28
CA LYS A 482 -4.18 -19.58 -2.56
C LYS A 482 -4.99 -19.06 -1.37
N PHE A 483 -5.73 -17.97 -1.57
CA PHE A 483 -6.73 -17.48 -0.63
C PHE A 483 -8.07 -18.18 -0.86
N GLN A 484 -8.91 -18.25 0.18
CA GLN A 484 -10.19 -18.97 0.14
C GLN A 484 -11.31 -18.16 -0.50
#